data_AF-A0A0V0GTB5-F1
#
_entry.id   AF-A0A0V0GTB5-F1
#
_cell.length_a   1.000
_cell.length_b   1.000
_cell.length_c   1.000
_cell.angle_alpha   90.00
_cell.angle_beta   90.00
_cell.angle_gamma   90.00
#
_symmetry.space_group_name_H-M   'P 1'
#
loop_
_entity.id
_entity.type
_entity.pdbx_description
1 polymer ?
#
loop_
_entity_poly.entity_id
_entity_poly.type
_entity_poly.pdbx_seq_one_letter_code
_entity_poly.pdbx_strand_id
1 'polypeptide(L)'
;MNLLANLPNLEVLEGYSAFDGTYWRLNEDVVFRKLKRLLLHRCRDLQKWEAGSDNFPMLEKLMMFELEKLEEIPQSIGDIMTLKLIQIKWCGYALEKSAKKIQQEQESLGNYELQLQITPMLSHVWQQQQQDQQVRQVQQRYFSRSEH
;
A
#
# COMPACT_ATOMS: atom_id res chain seq x y z
N MET A 1 7.15 -3.50 -25.23
CA MET A 1 6.33 -4.74 -25.20
C MET A 1 6.49 -5.38 -23.84
N ASN A 2 5.41 -5.55 -23.06
CA ASN A 2 5.48 -6.19 -21.74
C ASN A 2 5.09 -7.67 -21.88
N LEU A 3 6.08 -8.56 -21.79
CA LEU A 3 5.89 -10.00 -22.01
C LEU A 3 5.00 -10.64 -20.94
N LEU A 4 5.05 -10.16 -19.69
CA LEU A 4 4.31 -10.73 -18.56
C LEU A 4 2.81 -10.45 -18.67
N ALA A 5 2.43 -9.22 -18.99
CA ALA A 5 1.01 -8.84 -19.12
C ALA A 5 0.29 -9.58 -20.26
N ASN A 6 1.03 -10.07 -21.25
CA ASN A 6 0.49 -10.82 -22.39
C ASN A 6 0.30 -12.32 -22.12
N LEU A 7 0.70 -12.82 -20.94
CA LEU A 7 0.50 -14.22 -20.60
C LEU A 7 -1.00 -14.52 -20.38
N PRO A 8 -1.62 -15.39 -21.18
CA PRO A 8 -3.09 -15.49 -21.29
C PRO A 8 -3.78 -16.05 -20.04
N ASN A 9 -3.02 -16.68 -19.14
CA ASN A 9 -3.53 -17.33 -17.92
C ASN A 9 -2.74 -16.90 -16.66
N LEU A 10 -2.06 -15.74 -16.70
CA LEU A 10 -1.33 -15.24 -15.54
C LEU A 10 -2.31 -14.74 -14.48
N GLU A 11 -2.61 -15.60 -13.50
CA GLU A 11 -3.46 -15.24 -12.35
C GLU A 11 -2.65 -14.75 -11.15
N VAL A 12 -1.36 -15.04 -11.13
CA VAL A 12 -0.47 -14.80 -10.01
C VAL A 12 0.84 -14.20 -10.53
N LEU A 13 1.23 -13.06 -9.97
CA LEU A 13 2.51 -12.42 -10.22
C LEU A 13 3.16 -12.12 -8.88
N GLU A 14 4.32 -12.73 -8.65
CA GLU A 14 5.08 -12.58 -7.42
C GLU A 14 6.48 -12.11 -7.80
N GLY A 15 6.84 -10.92 -7.33
CA GLY A 15 8.14 -10.29 -7.56
C GLY A 15 8.94 -10.22 -6.27
N TYR A 16 10.07 -10.91 -6.23
CA TYR A 16 11.03 -10.82 -5.12
C TYR A 16 12.25 -10.02 -5.58
N SER A 17 12.50 -8.88 -4.96
CA SER A 17 13.56 -7.94 -5.39
C SER A 17 13.54 -7.72 -6.92
N ALA A 18 12.33 -7.63 -7.47
CA ALA A 18 12.09 -7.75 -8.92
C ALA A 18 12.30 -6.44 -9.70
N PHE A 19 12.58 -5.33 -9.01
CA PHE A 19 12.79 -4.03 -9.62
C PHE A 19 14.23 -3.57 -9.39
N ASP A 20 14.92 -3.30 -10.49
CA ASP A 20 16.17 -2.55 -10.50
C ASP A 20 15.83 -1.10 -10.86
N GLY A 21 15.54 -0.30 -9.84
CA GLY A 21 15.12 1.10 -9.99
C GLY A 21 14.11 1.57 -8.95
N THR A 22 13.89 2.88 -8.93
CA THR A 22 13.04 3.55 -7.95
C THR A 22 11.60 3.73 -8.41
N TYR A 23 11.28 3.36 -9.66
CA TYR A 23 9.98 3.65 -10.25
C TYR A 23 9.45 2.47 -11.06
N TRP A 24 8.20 2.10 -10.77
CA TRP A 24 7.45 1.13 -11.55
C TRP A 24 6.23 1.79 -12.18
N ARG A 25 6.26 2.00 -13.49
CA ARG A 25 5.17 2.62 -14.26
C ARG A 25 4.54 1.60 -15.20
N LEU A 26 3.22 1.46 -15.12
CA LEU A 26 2.39 0.77 -16.09
C LEU A 26 1.62 1.83 -16.89
N ASN A 27 1.79 1.84 -18.21
CA ASN A 27 0.97 2.65 -19.10
C ASN A 27 -0.32 1.90 -19.46
N GLU A 28 -1.22 2.57 -20.18
CA GLU A 28 -2.54 2.04 -20.58
C GLU A 28 -2.45 0.74 -21.42
N ASP A 29 -1.34 0.52 -22.13
CA ASP A 29 -1.13 -0.66 -22.97
C ASP A 29 -0.81 -1.94 -22.18
N VAL A 30 -0.44 -1.82 -20.90
CA VAL A 30 -0.01 -2.96 -20.07
C VAL A 30 -1.15 -3.41 -19.17
N VAL A 31 -1.91 -4.40 -19.63
CA VAL A 31 -3.08 -4.91 -18.90
C VAL A 31 -2.90 -6.37 -18.48
N PHE A 32 -2.88 -6.61 -17.18
CA PHE A 32 -2.85 -7.94 -16.58
C PHE A 32 -4.27 -8.52 -16.46
N ARG A 33 -4.83 -8.92 -17.60
CA ARG A 33 -6.27 -9.24 -17.77
C ARG A 33 -6.85 -10.28 -16.80
N LYS A 34 -6.04 -11.24 -16.35
CA LYS A 34 -6.50 -12.34 -15.47
C LYS A 34 -5.82 -12.36 -14.10
N LEU A 35 -5.01 -11.35 -13.80
CA LEU A 35 -4.23 -11.33 -12.57
C LEU A 35 -5.14 -11.12 -11.37
N LYS A 36 -5.18 -12.11 -10.48
CA LYS A 36 -5.93 -12.08 -9.22
C LYS A 36 -5.05 -11.75 -8.04
N ARG A 37 -3.75 -12.05 -8.13
CA ARG A 37 -2.79 -11.86 -7.02
C ARG A 37 -1.51 -11.19 -7.48
N LEU A 38 -1.21 -10.06 -6.85
CA LEU A 38 0.06 -9.36 -7.00
C LEU A 38 0.79 -9.36 -5.64
N LEU A 39 1.99 -9.94 -5.62
CA LEU A 39 2.90 -9.90 -4.48
C LEU A 39 4.18 -9.17 -4.87
N LEU A 40 4.53 -8.12 -4.13
CA LEU A 40 5.86 -7.51 -4.19
C LEU A 40 6.56 -7.73 -2.85
N HIS A 41 7.78 -8.29 -2.91
CA HIS A 41 8.57 -8.58 -1.71
C HIS A 41 10.00 -8.08 -1.89
N ARG A 42 10.52 -7.37 -0.88
CA ARG A 42 11.92 -6.90 -0.82
C ARG A 42 12.33 -6.03 -2.01
N CYS A 43 11.40 -5.21 -2.49
CA CYS A 43 11.64 -4.19 -3.50
C CYS A 43 12.04 -2.87 -2.79
N ARG A 44 13.19 -2.89 -2.09
CA ARG A 44 13.56 -1.85 -1.11
C ARG A 44 13.85 -0.49 -1.72
N ASP A 45 14.23 -0.45 -2.99
CA ASP A 45 14.53 0.80 -3.69
C ASP A 45 13.35 1.38 -4.44
N LEU A 46 12.25 0.63 -4.58
CA LEU A 46 11.04 1.12 -5.23
C LEU A 46 10.42 2.24 -4.38
N GLN A 47 10.33 3.43 -4.96
CA GLN A 47 9.79 4.64 -4.32
C GLN A 47 8.41 5.00 -4.87
N LYS A 48 8.21 4.81 -6.17
CA LYS A 48 6.97 5.19 -6.85
C LYS A 48 6.40 4.02 -7.64
N TRP A 49 5.09 3.88 -7.57
CA TRP A 49 4.32 2.97 -8.38
C TRP A 49 3.24 3.78 -9.10
N GLU A 50 3.19 3.68 -10.42
CA GLU A 50 2.13 4.25 -11.25
C GLU A 50 1.40 3.13 -11.97
N ALA A 51 0.09 3.04 -11.71
CA ALA A 51 -0.84 2.17 -12.39
C ALA A 51 -2.27 2.71 -12.26
N GLY A 52 -3.14 2.29 -13.17
CA GLY A 52 -4.59 2.42 -13.13
C GLY A 52 -5.28 1.13 -12.68
N SER A 53 -6.55 1.23 -12.30
CA SER A 53 -7.45 0.09 -12.13
C SER A 53 -7.51 -0.78 -13.39
N ASP A 54 -7.49 -0.14 -14.55
CA ASP A 54 -7.51 -0.80 -15.87
C ASP A 54 -6.29 -1.69 -16.13
N ASN A 55 -5.16 -1.47 -15.44
CA ASN A 55 -4.01 -2.37 -15.53
C ASN A 55 -4.28 -3.72 -14.85
N PHE A 56 -5.22 -3.79 -13.91
CA PHE A 56 -5.48 -4.95 -13.06
C PHE A 56 -6.99 -5.23 -12.84
N PRO A 57 -7.76 -5.44 -13.92
CA PRO A 57 -9.22 -5.46 -13.84
C PRO A 57 -9.81 -6.60 -12.98
N MET A 58 -9.05 -7.66 -12.71
CA MET A 58 -9.47 -8.85 -11.96
C MET A 58 -8.72 -9.02 -10.63
N LEU A 59 -8.02 -7.99 -10.15
CA LEU A 59 -7.19 -8.12 -8.95
C LEU A 59 -8.06 -8.37 -7.73
N GLU A 60 -7.71 -9.41 -6.97
CA GLU A 60 -8.38 -9.78 -5.73
C GLU A 60 -7.49 -9.53 -4.50
N LYS A 61 -6.17 -9.67 -4.66
CA LYS A 61 -5.21 -9.60 -3.56
C LYS A 61 -3.97 -8.78 -3.96
N LEU A 62 -3.74 -7.71 -3.21
CA LEU A 62 -2.50 -6.94 -3.26
C LEU A 62 -1.70 -7.19 -1.99
N MET A 63 -0.47 -7.69 -2.15
CA MET A 63 0.43 -7.97 -1.02
C MET A 63 1.77 -7.27 -1.23
N MET A 64 2.23 -6.57 -0.20
CA MET A 64 3.44 -5.75 -0.25
C MET A 64 4.25 -5.94 1.02
N PHE A 65 5.42 -6.58 0.91
CA PHE A 65 6.27 -6.93 2.05
C PHE A 65 7.67 -6.33 1.91
N GLU A 66 8.14 -5.61 2.93
CA GLU A 66 9.47 -4.97 2.93
C GLU A 66 9.66 -3.95 1.79
N LEU A 67 8.64 -3.10 1.54
CA LEU A 67 8.70 -1.94 0.64
C LEU A 67 8.85 -0.66 1.47
N GLU A 68 10.04 -0.47 2.05
CA GLU A 68 10.32 0.62 3.00
C GLU A 68 10.18 2.02 2.38
N LYS A 69 10.55 2.17 1.09
CA LYS A 69 10.60 3.46 0.40
C LYS A 69 9.38 3.77 -0.46
N LEU A 70 8.48 2.82 -0.68
CA LEU A 70 7.31 3.03 -1.55
C LEU A 70 6.38 4.05 -0.89
N GLU A 71 6.12 5.15 -1.59
CA GLU A 71 5.37 6.29 -1.07
C GLU A 71 3.87 5.98 -0.92
N GLU A 72 3.29 5.34 -1.92
CA GLU A 72 1.85 5.06 -1.95
C GLU A 72 1.47 3.89 -2.87
N ILE A 73 0.27 3.36 -2.64
CA ILE A 73 -0.48 2.58 -3.61
C ILE A 73 -1.21 3.59 -4.52
N PRO A 74 -1.18 3.43 -5.86
CA PRO A 74 -1.96 4.28 -6.75
C PRO A 74 -3.42 4.30 -6.33
N GLN A 75 -4.00 5.48 -6.18
CA GLN A 75 -5.36 5.63 -5.65
C GLN A 75 -6.40 4.87 -6.48
N SER A 76 -6.21 4.82 -7.81
CA SER A 76 -7.03 4.06 -8.76
C SER A 76 -7.15 2.56 -8.45
N ILE A 77 -6.20 1.96 -7.73
CA ILE A 77 -6.31 0.58 -7.25
C ILE A 77 -7.52 0.41 -6.31
N GLY A 78 -7.90 1.48 -5.60
CA GLY A 78 -9.11 1.52 -4.78
C GLY A 78 -10.41 1.43 -5.59
N ASP A 79 -10.39 1.71 -6.89
CA ASP A 79 -11.59 1.60 -7.75
C ASP A 79 -11.84 0.15 -8.20
N ILE A 80 -10.93 -0.77 -7.91
CA ILE A 80 -11.05 -2.19 -8.28
C ILE A 80 -12.02 -2.89 -7.33
N MET A 81 -13.26 -3.09 -7.77
CA MET A 81 -14.32 -3.72 -6.97
C MET A 81 -14.08 -5.20 -6.67
N THR A 82 -13.21 -5.88 -7.42
CA THR A 82 -12.83 -7.28 -7.13
C THR A 82 -11.78 -7.39 -6.01
N LEU A 83 -11.16 -6.27 -5.61
CA LEU A 83 -10.08 -6.26 -4.62
C LEU A 83 -10.65 -6.56 -3.23
N LYS A 84 -10.23 -7.68 -2.65
CA LYS A 84 -10.73 -8.19 -1.36
C LYS A 84 -9.71 -8.09 -0.25
N LEU A 85 -8.42 -7.95 -0.59
CA LEU A 85 -7.35 -7.91 0.39
C LEU A 85 -6.23 -6.96 -0.05
N ILE A 86 -5.89 -6.04 0.85
CA ILE A 86 -4.59 -5.37 0.89
C ILE A 86 -3.84 -5.88 2.12
N GLN A 87 -2.68 -6.50 1.91
CA GLN A 87 -1.80 -6.94 3.00
C GLN A 87 -0.44 -6.26 2.90
N ILE A 88 -0.06 -5.54 3.95
CA ILE A 88 1.19 -4.82 4.05
C ILE A 88 1.98 -5.36 5.25
N LYS A 89 3.26 -5.68 5.04
CA LYS A 89 4.15 -6.12 6.12
C LYS A 89 5.50 -5.43 6.05
N TRP A 90 5.90 -4.83 7.17
CA TRP A 90 7.21 -4.21 7.34
C TRP A 90 7.52 -3.16 6.24
N CYS A 91 6.53 -2.36 5.86
CA CYS A 91 6.68 -1.27 4.90
C CYS A 91 6.75 0.09 5.60
N GLY A 92 6.97 1.15 4.81
CA GLY A 92 6.95 2.53 5.29
C GLY A 92 5.56 3.00 5.73
N TYR A 93 5.53 3.92 6.69
CA TYR A 93 4.28 4.52 7.19
C TYR A 93 3.45 5.21 6.10
N ALA A 94 4.10 5.78 5.07
CA ALA A 94 3.42 6.40 3.94
C ALA A 94 2.55 5.39 3.18
N LEU A 95 3.08 4.20 2.91
CA LEU A 95 2.34 3.12 2.26
C LEU A 95 1.17 2.61 3.13
N GLU A 96 1.40 2.46 4.44
CA GLU A 96 0.33 2.08 5.39
C GLU A 96 -0.82 3.10 5.39
N LYS A 97 -0.49 4.40 5.37
CA LYS A 97 -1.47 5.49 5.30
C LYS A 97 -2.24 5.47 3.98
N SER A 98 -1.55 5.26 2.86
CA SER A 98 -2.18 5.13 1.53
C SER A 98 -3.18 3.96 1.50
N ALA A 99 -2.81 2.80 2.04
CA ALA A 99 -3.72 1.65 2.09
C ALA A 99 -4.96 1.88 2.97
N LYS A 100 -4.80 2.57 4.12
CA LYS A 100 -5.93 2.98 4.96
C LYS A 100 -6.87 3.94 4.22
N LYS A 101 -6.31 4.87 3.44
CA LYS A 101 -7.11 5.82 2.62
C LYS A 101 -7.96 5.05 1.60
N ILE A 102 -7.37 4.10 0.87
CA ILE A 102 -8.09 3.25 -0.09
C ILE A 102 -9.24 2.49 0.59
N GLN A 103 -9.00 1.89 1.76
CA GLN A 103 -10.04 1.19 2.50
C GLN A 103 -11.19 2.13 2.88
N GLN A 104 -10.88 3.31 3.44
CA GLN A 104 -11.88 4.31 3.83
C GLN A 104 -12.71 4.81 2.64
N GLU A 105 -12.08 4.99 1.48
CA GLU A 105 -12.77 5.39 0.25
C GLU A 105 -13.75 4.30 -0.21
N GLN A 106 -13.34 3.04 -0.21
CA GLN A 106 -14.24 1.93 -0.53
C GLN A 106 -15.41 1.81 0.46
N GLU A 107 -15.14 1.95 1.76
CA GLU A 107 -16.18 1.96 2.80
C GLU A 107 -17.17 3.12 2.61
N SER A 108 -16.69 4.31 2.21
CA SER A 108 -17.55 5.46 1.91
C SER A 108 -18.47 5.25 0.72
N LEU A 109 -18.08 4.37 -0.21
CA LEU A 109 -18.86 3.94 -1.37
C LEU A 109 -19.76 2.72 -1.06
N GLY A 110 -19.78 2.26 0.19
CA GLY A 110 -20.58 1.13 0.65
C GLY A 110 -19.95 -0.25 0.43
N ASN A 111 -18.67 -0.31 0.04
CA ASN A 111 -17.93 -1.56 -0.06
C ASN A 111 -17.15 -1.85 1.23
N TYR A 112 -17.67 -2.78 2.04
CA TYR A 112 -17.04 -3.23 3.29
C TYR A 112 -16.31 -4.57 3.15
N GLU A 113 -16.23 -5.13 1.93
CA GLU A 113 -15.61 -6.45 1.71
C GLU A 113 -14.07 -6.38 1.70
N LEU A 114 -13.49 -5.20 1.44
CA LEU A 114 -12.05 -5.02 1.41
C LEU A 114 -11.43 -5.14 2.79
N GLN A 115 -10.63 -6.19 2.97
CA GLN A 115 -9.85 -6.41 4.18
C GLN A 115 -8.48 -5.71 4.07
N LEU A 116 -8.14 -4.93 5.09
CA LEU A 116 -6.81 -4.34 5.25
C LEU A 116 -6.06 -5.03 6.40
N GLN A 117 -4.88 -5.58 6.10
CA GLN A 117 -4.01 -6.22 7.08
C GLN A 117 -2.64 -5.54 7.08
N ILE A 118 -2.30 -4.87 8.17
CA ILE A 118 -1.02 -4.16 8.32
C ILE A 118 -0.21 -4.80 9.46
N THR A 119 0.99 -5.26 9.13
CA THR A 119 2.02 -5.63 10.11
C THR A 119 3.11 -4.56 10.07
N PRO A 120 3.18 -3.65 11.05
CA PRO A 120 4.14 -2.55 11.01
C PRO A 120 5.57 -3.05 11.25
N MET A 121 6.56 -2.26 10.83
CA MET A 121 7.94 -2.45 11.25
C MET A 121 8.06 -2.13 12.75
N LEU A 122 8.71 -3.01 13.54
CA LEU A 122 8.84 -2.79 14.98
C LEU A 122 9.49 -1.44 15.30
N SER A 123 10.48 -1.02 14.51
CA SER A 123 11.12 0.30 14.61
C SER A 123 10.12 1.47 14.52
N HIS A 124 9.10 1.38 13.66
CA HIS A 124 8.08 2.43 13.51
C HIS A 124 7.13 2.47 14.71
N VAL A 125 6.83 1.32 15.32
CA VAL A 125 6.00 1.27 16.55
C VAL A 125 6.68 2.01 17.69
N TRP A 126 7.98 1.82 17.86
CA TRP A 126 8.75 2.52 18.89
C TRP A 126 8.85 4.03 18.64
N GLN A 127 9.05 4.44 17.38
CA GLN A 127 9.09 5.86 17.01
C GLN A 127 7.75 6.57 17.23
N GLN A 128 6.63 5.93 16.87
CA GLN A 128 5.29 6.49 17.09
C GLN A 128 5.00 6.66 18.59
N GLN A 129 5.33 5.66 19.41
CA GLN A 129 5.12 5.73 20.87
C GLN A 129 5.93 6.86 21.51
N GLN A 130 7.16 7.11 21.04
CA GLN A 130 7.98 8.23 21.52
C GLN A 130 7.36 9.59 21.16
N GLN A 131 6.87 9.75 19.93
CA GLN A 131 6.20 10.97 19.49
C GLN A 131 4.90 11.23 20.27
N ASP A 132 4.06 10.21 20.44
CA ASP A 132 2.79 10.31 21.18
C ASP A 132 3.02 10.68 22.65
N GLN A 133 4.06 10.12 23.29
CA GLN A 133 4.44 10.50 24.65
C GLN A 133 4.90 11.96 24.74
N GLN A 134 5.69 12.43 23.76
CA GLN A 134 6.15 13.81 23.72
C GLN A 134 4.99 14.81 23.56
N VAL A 135 4.02 14.51 22.67
CA VAL A 135 2.82 15.34 22.47
C VAL A 135 2.01 15.44 23.75
N ARG A 136 1.78 14.31 24.45
CA ARG A 136 1.05 14.31 25.73
C ARG A 136 1.75 15.15 26.80
N GLN A 137 3.07 15.08 26.90
CA GLN A 137 3.83 15.90 27.85
C GLN A 137 3.72 17.40 27.53
N VAL A 138 3.73 17.78 26.25
CA VAL A 138 3.55 19.18 25.83
C VAL A 138 2.13 19.67 26.19
N GLN A 139 1.10 18.86 25.94
CA GLN A 139 -0.28 19.20 26.29
C GLN A 139 -0.47 19.36 27.81
N GLN A 140 0.10 18.46 28.62
CA GLN A 140 0.05 18.56 30.09
C GLN A 140 0.72 19.85 30.59
N ARG A 141 1.90 20.20 30.05
CA ARG A 141 2.59 21.46 30.40
C ARG A 141 1.80 22.70 30.01
N TYR A 142 1.08 22.65 28.89
CA TYR A 142 0.24 23.75 28.44
C TYR A 142 -0.95 23.96 29.39
N PHE A 143 -1.66 22.89 29.74
CA PHE A 143 -2.78 22.95 30.69
C PHE A 143 -2.36 23.41 32.09
N SER A 144 -1.22 22.95 32.62
CA SER A 144 -0.73 23.40 33.93
C SER A 144 -0.32 24.88 33.96
N ARG A 145 0.03 25.47 32.80
CA ARG A 145 0.38 26.91 32.68
C ARG A 145 -0.83 27.82 32.47
N SER A 146 -1.96 27.31 31.98
CA SER A 146 -3.18 28.09 31.81
C SER A 146 -4.01 28.24 33.10
N GLU A 147 -3.66 27.51 34.16
CA GLU A 147 -4.33 27.53 35.47
C GLU A 147 -3.59 28.40 36.53
N HIS A 148 -2.53 29.12 36.14
CA HIS A 148 -1.76 30.05 36.97
C HIS A 148 -1.75 31.45 36.32
#